data_AF-A0A932IL06-F1
#
_entry.id   AF-A0A932IL06-F1
#
_cell.length_a   1.000
_cell.length_b   1.000
_cell.length_c   1.000
_cell.angle_alpha   90.00
_cell.angle_beta   90.00
_cell.angle_gamma   90.00
#
_symmetry.space_group_name_H-M   'P 1'
#
loop_
_entity.id
_entity.type
_entity.pdbx_description
1 polymer ?
#
loop_
_entity_poly.entity_id
_entity_poly.type
_entity_poly.pdbx_seq_one_letter_code
_entity_poly.pdbx_strand_id
1 'polypeptide(L)'
;DRPGADLTGSRVLATQRIAVWGGSEAANSPNTARCVNIDDVTGLGVCEWDNRTQCRNLLDCVNAGFNTCCADHLEDQLFPVKIWGSHVIATKLWDRGKAKDQWRIMAGADNTRIVIVPPQAGVSVPVLNKGEYYEFESSSSFEIHAQDEKPIMVGQFMEAQDAPDPNVGGVSSAGDAGIGDPACILPVPVEQFRNDFVVLCPAEYADNFMNVVFPTGAALEVDGADIPAGDFELVGSGEYSVYRQRLEPGAHTIRSTEPAGVIVYGWDQYVSYGYTGGMDLEEIRKETPFTPVANP
;
A
#
# COMPACT_ATOMS: atom_id res chain seq x y z
N ASP A 1 -14.92 6.95 -17.28
CA ASP A 1 -14.93 8.15 -16.43
C ASP A 1 -16.20 8.21 -15.60
N ARG A 2 -16.10 7.81 -14.34
CA ARG A 2 -17.10 8.09 -13.29
C ARG A 2 -16.36 8.87 -12.20
N PRO A 3 -17.00 9.78 -11.44
CA PRO A 3 -16.40 10.35 -10.24
C PRO A 3 -15.89 9.21 -9.33
N GLY A 4 -14.60 9.24 -8.95
CA GLY A 4 -13.94 8.18 -8.19
C GLY A 4 -13.40 7.00 -9.00
N ALA A 5 -13.47 7.02 -10.33
CA ALA A 5 -12.72 6.07 -11.16
C ALA A 5 -11.23 6.45 -11.12
N ASP A 6 -10.39 5.58 -10.59
CA ASP A 6 -8.94 5.72 -10.68
C ASP A 6 -8.43 5.05 -11.97
N LEU A 7 -7.21 5.39 -12.39
CA LEU A 7 -6.59 4.81 -13.58
C LEU A 7 -5.93 3.45 -13.29
N THR A 8 -6.18 2.87 -12.12
CA THR A 8 -5.68 1.57 -11.68
C THR A 8 -6.05 0.49 -12.70
N GLY A 9 -5.08 -0.33 -13.09
CA GLY A 9 -5.25 -1.35 -14.13
C GLY A 9 -5.11 -0.84 -15.57
N SER A 10 -4.96 0.48 -15.80
CA SER A 10 -4.65 1.01 -17.12
C SER A 10 -3.22 0.65 -17.55
N ARG A 11 -3.05 0.27 -18.82
CA ARG A 11 -1.73 0.03 -19.40
C ARG A 11 -1.29 1.23 -20.23
N VAL A 12 -0.19 1.87 -19.82
CA VAL A 12 0.46 2.93 -20.61
C VAL A 12 1.55 2.30 -21.47
N LEU A 13 1.53 2.60 -22.76
CA LEU A 13 2.55 2.18 -23.73
C LEU A 13 3.22 3.41 -24.32
N ALA A 14 4.55 3.39 -24.40
CA ALA A 14 5.33 4.46 -25.02
C ALA A 14 6.50 3.92 -25.84
N THR A 15 6.83 4.63 -26.92
CA THR A 15 7.99 4.34 -27.79
C THR A 15 9.27 5.00 -27.28
N GLN A 16 9.17 5.81 -26.23
CA GLN A 16 10.26 6.50 -25.55
C GLN A 16 10.15 6.24 -24.05
N ARG A 17 11.22 6.53 -23.30
CA ARG A 17 11.20 6.43 -21.84
C ARG A 17 10.22 7.45 -21.28
N ILE A 18 9.32 6.99 -20.42
CA ILE A 18 8.33 7.81 -19.71
C ILE A 18 8.38 7.48 -18.22
N ALA A 19 8.00 8.44 -17.40
CA ALA A 19 7.55 8.21 -16.04
C ALA A 19 6.03 8.29 -16.03
N VAL A 20 5.38 7.40 -15.29
CA VAL A 20 3.93 7.42 -15.11
C VAL A 20 3.65 7.73 -13.65
N TRP A 21 2.85 8.76 -13.42
CA TRP A 21 2.34 9.12 -12.10
C TRP A 21 0.87 8.76 -12.04
N GLY A 22 0.47 8.16 -10.92
CA GLY A 22 -0.91 7.80 -10.61
C GLY A 22 -1.30 8.40 -9.28
N GLY A 23 -2.54 8.84 -9.16
CA GLY A 23 -2.96 9.56 -7.95
C GLY A 23 -4.44 9.88 -7.91
N SER A 24 -4.84 10.50 -6.79
CA SER A 24 -6.19 11.00 -6.53
C SER A 24 -6.08 12.22 -5.62
N GLU A 25 -6.81 13.30 -5.95
CA GLU A 25 -6.80 14.57 -5.21
C GLU A 25 -7.48 14.48 -3.83
N ALA A 26 -8.39 13.53 -3.65
CA ALA A 26 -9.16 13.36 -2.42
C ALA A 26 -9.31 11.87 -2.08
N ALA A 27 -8.19 11.19 -1.89
CA ALA A 27 -8.18 9.80 -1.50
C ALA A 27 -8.52 9.67 -0.01
N ASN A 28 -9.51 8.84 0.31
CA ASN A 28 -9.85 8.52 1.68
C ASN A 28 -9.55 7.05 1.97
N SER A 29 -8.91 6.79 3.10
CA SER A 29 -8.46 5.46 3.53
C SER A 29 -8.76 5.33 5.03
N PRO A 30 -9.64 4.43 5.49
CA PRO A 30 -10.53 3.61 4.68
C PRO A 30 -11.57 4.44 3.92
N ASN A 31 -12.09 3.87 2.84
CA ASN A 31 -13.31 4.39 2.22
C ASN A 31 -14.54 3.83 2.95
N THR A 32 -15.01 4.54 3.98
CA THR A 32 -16.18 4.19 4.80
C THR A 32 -17.53 4.61 4.21
N ALA A 33 -17.51 5.36 3.10
CA ALA A 33 -18.71 5.90 2.45
C ALA A 33 -19.15 5.08 1.22
N ARG A 34 -18.79 3.79 1.13
CA ARG A 34 -19.18 2.95 -0.01
C ARG A 34 -20.69 2.72 -0.05
N CYS A 35 -21.27 2.87 -1.23
CA CYS A 35 -22.64 2.44 -1.51
C CYS A 35 -22.59 1.04 -2.12
N VAL A 36 -23.15 0.05 -1.41
CA VAL A 36 -23.07 -1.37 -1.76
C VAL A 36 -24.46 -1.96 -2.02
N ASN A 37 -24.50 -3.18 -2.56
CA ASN A 37 -25.74 -3.91 -2.85
C ASN A 37 -26.73 -3.11 -3.72
N ILE A 38 -26.20 -2.40 -4.73
CA ILE A 38 -27.01 -1.58 -5.64
C ILE A 38 -27.87 -2.50 -6.50
N ASP A 39 -29.18 -2.35 -6.40
CA ASP A 39 -30.15 -3.03 -7.25
C ASP A 39 -30.11 -2.43 -8.67
N ASP A 40 -29.84 -3.28 -9.66
CA ASP A 40 -29.65 -2.87 -11.06
C ASP A 40 -30.88 -2.22 -11.70
N VAL A 41 -32.08 -2.47 -11.15
CA VAL A 41 -33.34 -1.97 -11.71
C VAL A 41 -33.67 -0.58 -11.16
N THR A 42 -33.51 -0.40 -9.85
CA THR A 42 -33.88 0.82 -9.12
C THR A 42 -32.71 1.80 -8.95
N GLY A 43 -31.48 1.31 -9.09
CA GLY A 43 -30.25 2.03 -8.79
C GLY A 43 -30.12 2.41 -7.32
N LEU A 44 -30.75 1.65 -6.43
CA LEU A 44 -30.72 1.86 -4.98
C LEU A 44 -29.90 0.76 -4.31
N GLY A 45 -28.95 1.15 -3.48
CA GLY A 45 -28.22 0.30 -2.56
C GLY A 45 -28.34 0.79 -1.13
N VAL A 46 -27.42 0.35 -0.29
CA VAL A 46 -27.28 0.78 1.12
C VAL A 46 -25.83 1.13 1.42
N CYS A 47 -25.62 2.07 2.33
CA CYS A 47 -24.28 2.43 2.79
C CYS A 47 -23.65 1.26 3.54
N GLU A 48 -22.41 0.92 3.19
CA GLU A 48 -21.70 -0.24 3.73
C GLU A 48 -21.56 -0.18 5.25
N TRP A 49 -21.34 1.02 5.79
CA TRP A 49 -21.16 1.25 7.23
C TRP A 49 -22.32 0.71 8.09
N ASP A 50 -23.56 1.08 7.77
CA ASP A 50 -24.72 0.74 8.61
C ASP A 50 -25.64 -0.33 8.00
N ASN A 51 -25.42 -0.66 6.71
CA ASN A 51 -26.24 -1.56 5.90
C ASN A 51 -27.74 -1.23 5.95
N ARG A 52 -28.10 0.04 6.15
CA ARG A 52 -29.48 0.52 6.36
C ARG A 52 -29.77 1.81 5.61
N THR A 53 -28.86 2.77 5.62
CA THR A 53 -29.07 4.06 4.96
C THR A 53 -29.05 3.86 3.45
N GLN A 54 -30.15 4.22 2.80
CA GLN A 54 -30.30 4.06 1.36
C GLN A 54 -29.36 5.02 0.60
N CYS A 55 -28.71 4.53 -0.45
CA CYS A 55 -27.80 5.30 -1.29
C CYS A 55 -27.96 4.94 -2.77
N ARG A 56 -27.54 5.84 -3.66
CA ARG A 56 -27.38 5.61 -5.10
C ARG A 56 -25.92 5.61 -5.51
N ASN A 57 -25.09 6.33 -4.75
CA ASN A 57 -23.67 6.48 -4.97
C ASN A 57 -22.99 6.85 -3.65
N LEU A 58 -21.65 6.97 -3.68
CA LEU A 58 -20.83 7.30 -2.52
C LEU A 58 -21.24 8.62 -1.85
N LEU A 59 -21.66 9.64 -2.61
CA LEU A 59 -22.00 10.95 -2.07
C LEU A 59 -23.20 10.89 -1.11
N ASP A 60 -24.15 9.98 -1.31
CA ASP A 60 -25.27 9.81 -0.39
C ASP A 60 -24.78 9.33 1.00
N CYS A 61 -23.77 8.46 1.04
CA CYS A 61 -23.18 7.97 2.29
C CYS A 61 -22.26 9.02 2.94
N VAL A 62 -21.55 9.81 2.14
CA VAL A 62 -20.81 10.99 2.63
C VAL A 62 -21.77 11.99 3.27
N ASN A 63 -22.89 12.29 2.61
CA ASN A 63 -23.92 13.21 3.13
C ASN A 63 -24.63 12.67 4.38
N ALA A 64 -24.68 11.35 4.55
CA ALA A 64 -25.15 10.70 5.77
C ALA A 64 -24.14 10.78 6.94
N GLY A 65 -22.95 11.34 6.71
CA GLY A 65 -21.89 11.46 7.70
C GLY A 65 -21.04 10.22 7.88
N PHE A 66 -21.05 9.28 6.92
CA PHE A 66 -20.27 8.04 6.98
C PHE A 66 -18.90 8.16 6.31
N ASN A 67 -18.32 9.36 6.28
CA ASN A 67 -16.98 9.57 5.74
C ASN A 67 -15.97 9.68 6.89
N THR A 68 -14.93 8.88 6.86
CA THR A 68 -13.78 8.99 7.77
C THR A 68 -13.00 10.25 7.42
N CYS A 69 -12.61 11.03 8.43
CA CYS A 69 -11.69 12.13 8.20
C CYS A 69 -10.24 11.65 8.29
N CYS A 70 -9.32 12.21 7.52
CA CYS A 70 -9.47 13.18 6.44
C CYS A 70 -8.86 12.61 5.16
N ALA A 71 -9.34 13.06 4.00
CA ALA A 71 -8.74 12.68 2.73
C ALA A 71 -7.45 13.46 2.47
N ASP A 72 -6.58 12.91 1.63
CA ASP A 72 -5.37 13.59 1.15
C ASP A 72 -5.20 13.44 -0.37
N HIS A 73 -4.28 14.22 -0.93
CA HIS A 73 -3.78 14.08 -2.29
C HIS A 73 -2.68 13.02 -2.32
N LEU A 74 -3.00 11.87 -2.92
CA LEU A 74 -2.02 10.82 -3.19
C LEU A 74 -1.49 10.95 -4.61
N GLU A 75 -0.18 10.97 -4.79
CA GLU A 75 0.47 10.91 -6.09
C GLU A 75 1.77 10.10 -6.00
N ASP A 76 1.89 9.04 -6.79
CA ASP A 76 3.05 8.15 -6.81
C ASP A 76 3.55 7.88 -8.22
N GLN A 77 4.88 7.79 -8.36
CA GLN A 77 5.49 7.30 -9.58
C GLN A 77 5.37 5.77 -9.63
N LEU A 78 4.61 5.26 -10.59
CA LEU A 78 4.35 3.84 -10.71
C LEU A 78 5.57 3.07 -11.24
N PHE A 79 5.82 1.90 -10.66
CA PHE A 79 6.83 0.97 -11.16
C PHE A 79 6.48 0.44 -12.55
N PRO A 80 7.43 0.44 -13.51
CA PRO A 80 7.25 -0.22 -14.81
C PRO A 80 6.87 -1.70 -14.66
N VAL A 81 5.96 -2.21 -15.50
CA VAL A 81 5.49 -3.61 -15.40
C VAL A 81 6.63 -4.64 -15.50
N LYS A 82 7.70 -4.33 -16.24
CA LYS A 82 8.89 -5.17 -16.38
C LYS A 82 9.69 -5.44 -15.08
N ILE A 83 9.46 -4.65 -14.03
CA ILE A 83 10.12 -4.80 -12.73
C ILE A 83 9.19 -5.35 -11.65
N TRP A 84 7.93 -5.68 -11.99
CA TRP A 84 6.99 -6.26 -11.04
C TRP A 84 7.42 -7.69 -10.69
N GLY A 85 7.56 -7.94 -9.40
CA GLY A 85 7.89 -9.26 -8.86
C GLY A 85 6.65 -10.09 -8.57
N SER A 86 6.87 -11.18 -7.84
CA SER A 86 5.85 -12.15 -7.44
C SER A 86 5.79 -12.38 -5.94
N HIS A 87 6.76 -11.86 -5.18
CA HIS A 87 6.84 -12.01 -3.75
C HIS A 87 7.04 -10.64 -3.10
N VAL A 88 6.10 -10.24 -2.23
CA VAL A 88 6.16 -8.97 -1.50
C VAL A 88 6.02 -9.27 -0.02
N ILE A 89 6.91 -8.70 0.80
CA ILE A 89 6.77 -8.73 2.25
C ILE A 89 6.03 -7.48 2.69
N ALA A 90 4.77 -7.64 3.07
CA ALA A 90 3.89 -6.59 3.53
C ALA A 90 4.17 -6.31 5.01
N THR A 91 4.89 -5.23 5.30
CA THR A 91 5.19 -4.83 6.69
C THR A 91 4.19 -3.78 7.17
N LYS A 92 3.57 -4.00 8.32
CA LYS A 92 2.65 -3.02 8.91
C LYS A 92 3.37 -1.72 9.25
N LEU A 93 2.70 -0.59 9.09
CA LEU A 93 3.15 0.69 9.63
C LEU A 93 3.12 0.67 11.17
N TRP A 94 3.75 1.69 11.76
CA TRP A 94 3.71 1.90 13.21
C TRP A 94 2.27 2.08 13.70
N ASP A 95 1.98 1.59 14.91
CA ASP A 95 0.61 1.55 15.43
C ASP A 95 0.08 2.97 15.70
N ARG A 96 -1.11 3.27 15.15
CA ARG A 96 -1.90 4.47 15.44
C ARG A 96 -3.31 4.06 15.84
N GLY A 97 -3.57 3.98 17.15
CA GLY A 97 -4.88 3.55 17.65
C GLY A 97 -5.27 2.15 17.14
N LYS A 98 -6.44 2.05 16.51
CA LYS A 98 -6.96 0.85 15.84
C LYS A 98 -6.84 0.92 14.31
N ALA A 99 -6.20 1.96 13.78
CA ALA A 99 -5.97 2.10 12.36
C ALA A 99 -5.17 0.90 11.84
N LYS A 100 -5.51 0.49 10.64
CA LYS A 100 -4.86 -0.59 9.90
C LYS A 100 -4.14 0.00 8.69
N ASP A 101 -3.50 -0.86 7.93
CA ASP A 101 -3.05 -0.53 6.59
C ASP A 101 -4.01 -1.13 5.58
N GLN A 102 -4.37 -0.36 4.55
CA GLN A 102 -5.08 -0.85 3.38
C GLN A 102 -4.05 -1.41 2.39
N TRP A 103 -4.37 -2.56 1.81
CA TRP A 103 -3.53 -3.23 0.85
C TRP A 103 -4.27 -3.41 -0.45
N ARG A 104 -3.67 -3.01 -1.57
CA ARG A 104 -4.16 -3.29 -2.92
C ARG A 104 -3.19 -4.19 -3.64
N ILE A 105 -3.64 -5.35 -4.09
CA ILE A 105 -2.84 -6.29 -4.90
C ILE A 105 -3.38 -6.24 -6.32
N MET A 106 -2.54 -5.81 -7.27
CA MET A 106 -2.89 -5.77 -8.70
C MET A 106 -2.16 -6.87 -9.47
N ALA A 107 -2.89 -7.59 -10.31
CA ALA A 107 -2.33 -8.62 -11.19
C ALA A 107 -1.79 -8.04 -12.50
N GLY A 108 -0.54 -8.35 -12.84
CA GLY A 108 0.09 -8.03 -14.11
C GLY A 108 -0.17 -9.06 -15.23
N ALA A 109 -0.77 -10.21 -14.89
CA ALA A 109 -1.07 -11.31 -15.81
C ALA A 109 -2.43 -11.96 -15.51
N ASP A 110 -2.99 -12.64 -16.51
CA ASP A 110 -4.26 -13.35 -16.35
C ASP A 110 -4.14 -14.57 -15.44
N ASN A 111 -5.26 -14.97 -14.83
CA ASN A 111 -5.35 -16.11 -13.94
C ASN A 111 -4.34 -16.07 -12.78
N THR A 112 -4.04 -14.89 -12.25
CA THR A 112 -3.13 -14.69 -11.12
C THR A 112 -3.80 -15.16 -9.82
N ARG A 113 -3.11 -16.04 -9.10
CA ARG A 113 -3.54 -16.60 -7.82
C ARG A 113 -2.61 -16.12 -6.72
N ILE A 114 -3.20 -15.56 -5.66
CA ILE A 114 -2.46 -14.97 -4.54
C ILE A 114 -2.57 -15.89 -3.33
N VAL A 115 -1.45 -16.07 -2.63
CA VAL A 115 -1.35 -16.73 -1.33
C VAL A 115 -0.82 -15.72 -0.33
N ILE A 116 -1.49 -15.60 0.82
CA ILE A 116 -1.09 -14.69 1.90
C ILE A 116 -0.65 -15.51 3.12
N VAL A 117 0.50 -15.15 3.71
CA VAL A 117 1.11 -15.89 4.83
C VAL A 117 1.48 -14.93 5.99
N PRO A 118 0.91 -15.07 7.20
CA PRO A 118 -0.21 -15.95 7.52
C PRO A 118 -1.51 -15.47 6.84
N PRO A 119 -2.51 -16.36 6.68
CA PRO A 119 -3.82 -15.95 6.20
C PRO A 119 -4.41 -14.80 7.04
N GLN A 120 -5.00 -13.82 6.37
CA GLN A 120 -5.62 -12.65 7.01
C GLN A 120 -7.10 -12.91 7.27
N ALA A 121 -7.60 -12.47 8.42
CA ALA A 121 -8.96 -12.75 8.84
C ALA A 121 -10.00 -12.14 7.87
N GLY A 122 -10.91 -12.96 7.35
CA GLY A 122 -11.95 -12.51 6.41
C GLY A 122 -11.44 -12.23 4.98
N VAL A 123 -10.15 -12.47 4.70
CA VAL A 123 -9.55 -12.20 3.40
C VAL A 123 -9.52 -13.46 2.55
N SER A 124 -10.16 -13.40 1.39
CA SER A 124 -10.07 -14.44 0.36
C SER A 124 -9.88 -13.75 -0.99
N VAL A 125 -8.63 -13.73 -1.46
CA VAL A 125 -8.29 -13.09 -2.73
C VAL A 125 -8.84 -13.93 -3.89
N PRO A 126 -9.72 -13.39 -4.75
CA PRO A 126 -10.20 -14.10 -5.92
C PRO A 126 -9.07 -14.31 -6.93
N VAL A 127 -9.30 -15.15 -7.94
CA VAL A 127 -8.40 -15.21 -9.09
C VAL A 127 -8.52 -13.89 -9.84
N LEU A 128 -7.39 -13.21 -10.04
CA LEU A 128 -7.31 -11.92 -10.71
C LEU A 128 -6.82 -12.08 -12.15
N ASN A 129 -7.50 -11.43 -13.09
CA ASN A 129 -6.99 -11.23 -14.44
C ASN A 129 -6.10 -10.01 -14.53
N LYS A 130 -5.41 -9.84 -15.66
CA LYS A 130 -4.51 -8.72 -15.86
C LYS A 130 -5.24 -7.38 -15.69
N GLY A 131 -4.70 -6.51 -14.83
CA GLY A 131 -5.25 -5.20 -14.50
C GLY A 131 -6.34 -5.23 -13.44
N GLU A 132 -6.85 -6.41 -13.08
CA GLU A 132 -7.74 -6.55 -11.92
C GLU A 132 -6.93 -6.46 -10.63
N TYR A 133 -7.58 -5.98 -9.58
CA TYR A 133 -6.99 -5.82 -8.26
C TYR A 133 -7.95 -6.29 -7.17
N TYR A 134 -7.39 -6.53 -5.99
CA TYR A 134 -8.14 -6.85 -4.78
C TYR A 134 -7.64 -6.00 -3.61
N GLU A 135 -8.56 -5.53 -2.79
CA GLU A 135 -8.27 -4.67 -1.64
C GLU A 135 -8.74 -5.31 -0.33
N PHE A 136 -7.96 -5.11 0.72
CA PHE A 136 -8.32 -5.49 2.09
C PHE A 136 -7.48 -4.73 3.11
N GLU A 137 -7.93 -4.75 4.36
CA GLU A 137 -7.21 -4.18 5.50
C GLU A 137 -6.44 -5.25 6.28
N SER A 138 -5.30 -4.88 6.85
CA SER A 138 -4.64 -5.70 7.87
C SER A 138 -3.95 -4.85 8.94
N SER A 139 -3.97 -5.35 10.18
CA SER A 139 -3.23 -4.80 11.30
C SER A 139 -1.89 -5.49 11.55
N SER A 140 -1.48 -6.45 10.71
CA SER A 140 -0.32 -7.32 10.90
C SER A 140 0.61 -7.32 9.69
N SER A 141 1.88 -7.68 9.89
CA SER A 141 2.81 -7.97 8.78
C SER A 141 2.57 -9.38 8.22
N PHE A 142 2.69 -9.54 6.91
CA PHE A 142 2.48 -10.80 6.20
C PHE A 142 3.27 -10.84 4.89
N GLU A 143 3.23 -11.98 4.22
CA GLU A 143 3.81 -12.16 2.89
C GLU A 143 2.71 -12.33 1.85
N ILE A 144 2.94 -11.79 0.66
CA ILE A 144 2.08 -11.93 -0.52
C ILE A 144 2.89 -12.69 -1.57
N HIS A 145 2.35 -13.84 -1.98
CA HIS A 145 2.94 -14.71 -2.99
C HIS A 145 1.99 -14.85 -4.18
N ALA A 146 2.44 -14.46 -5.37
CA ALA A 146 1.78 -14.77 -6.62
C ALA A 146 2.28 -16.12 -7.16
N GLN A 147 1.37 -17.06 -7.38
CA GLN A 147 1.72 -18.39 -7.90
C GLN A 147 2.32 -18.30 -9.32
N ASP A 148 3.18 -19.27 -9.65
CA ASP A 148 3.87 -19.38 -10.94
C ASP A 148 4.68 -18.13 -11.32
N GLU A 149 5.21 -17.42 -10.32
CA GLU A 149 6.01 -16.18 -10.49
C GLU A 149 5.26 -15.07 -11.25
N LYS A 150 3.92 -15.07 -11.21
CA LYS A 150 3.13 -14.06 -11.94
C LYS A 150 3.36 -12.66 -11.38
N PRO A 151 3.52 -11.65 -12.25
CA PRO A 151 3.84 -10.29 -11.82
C PRO A 151 2.67 -9.68 -11.06
N ILE A 152 2.96 -9.06 -9.92
CA ILE A 152 2.02 -8.27 -9.12
C ILE A 152 2.64 -6.93 -8.72
N MET A 153 1.79 -5.93 -8.56
CA MET A 153 2.12 -4.68 -7.86
C MET A 153 1.27 -4.61 -6.61
N VAL A 154 1.89 -4.21 -5.50
CA VAL A 154 1.22 -4.03 -4.22
C VAL A 154 1.30 -2.54 -3.87
N GLY A 155 0.16 -1.97 -3.50
CA GLY A 155 0.07 -0.67 -2.86
C GLY A 155 -0.31 -0.84 -1.40
N GLN A 156 0.37 -0.12 -0.52
CA GLN A 156 0.04 0.02 0.89
C GLN A 156 -0.45 1.44 1.11
N PHE A 157 -1.64 1.60 1.67
CA PHE A 157 -2.19 2.90 1.99
C PHE A 157 -2.35 3.04 3.49
N MET A 158 -1.75 4.11 4.01
CA MET A 158 -1.94 4.54 5.37
C MET A 158 -3.39 4.97 5.57
N GLU A 159 -3.98 4.62 6.70
CA GLU A 159 -5.32 5.11 7.05
C GLU A 159 -5.30 6.52 7.62
N ALA A 160 -6.40 7.22 7.46
CA ALA A 160 -6.59 8.60 7.85
C ALA A 160 -6.64 8.77 9.38
N GLN A 161 -6.55 10.02 9.83
CA GLN A 161 -6.46 10.37 11.24
C GLN A 161 -7.56 9.75 12.09
N ASP A 162 -8.77 9.79 11.56
CA ASP A 162 -9.95 9.42 12.33
C ASP A 162 -10.44 8.02 11.96
N ALA A 163 -9.63 7.24 11.23
CA ALA A 163 -9.84 5.83 10.95
C ALA A 163 -9.73 4.99 12.23
N PRO A 164 -10.38 3.81 12.32
CA PRO A 164 -10.94 3.03 11.21
C PRO A 164 -12.42 3.33 10.88
N ASP A 165 -13.17 3.92 11.80
CA ASP A 165 -14.62 4.11 11.64
C ASP A 165 -14.92 5.50 11.05
N PRO A 166 -16.11 5.73 10.47
CA PRO A 166 -16.50 7.07 10.05
C PRO A 166 -16.84 7.97 11.23
N ASN A 167 -16.54 9.26 11.09
CA ASN A 167 -16.78 10.27 12.12
C ASN A 167 -18.20 10.81 12.05
N VAL A 168 -19.17 9.96 12.40
CA VAL A 168 -20.59 10.32 12.35
C VAL A 168 -20.84 11.55 13.23
N GLY A 169 -21.24 12.66 12.58
CA GLY A 169 -21.46 13.95 13.25
C GLY A 169 -20.20 14.78 13.53
N GLY A 170 -19.07 14.44 12.90
CA GLY A 170 -17.80 15.17 13.05
C GLY A 170 -17.11 14.91 14.39
N VAL A 171 -17.33 13.73 14.99
CA VAL A 171 -16.78 13.36 16.29
C VAL A 171 -15.81 12.19 16.11
N SER A 172 -14.59 12.35 16.63
CA SER A 172 -13.60 11.27 16.72
C SER A 172 -14.04 10.21 17.73
N SER A 173 -13.79 8.95 17.42
CA SER A 173 -14.12 7.80 18.26
C SER A 173 -12.94 7.32 19.10
N ALA A 174 -13.24 6.55 20.15
CA ALA A 174 -12.23 5.96 21.00
C ALA A 174 -11.49 4.83 20.27
N GLY A 175 -10.21 5.08 19.98
CA GLY A 175 -9.35 4.17 19.24
C GLY A 175 -9.09 4.60 17.80
N ASP A 176 -9.53 5.79 17.40
CA ASP A 176 -9.10 6.38 16.13
C ASP A 176 -7.58 6.57 16.09
N ALA A 177 -7.01 6.69 14.88
CA ALA A 177 -5.57 6.86 14.68
C ALA A 177 -5.01 8.08 15.44
N GLY A 178 -5.76 9.18 15.45
CA GLY A 178 -5.48 10.43 16.17
C GLY A 178 -4.38 11.29 15.56
N ILE A 179 -3.67 10.81 14.54
CA ILE A 179 -2.61 11.53 13.82
C ILE A 179 -2.49 11.00 12.39
N GLY A 180 -1.95 11.79 11.45
CA GLY A 180 -1.72 11.40 10.05
C GLY A 180 -2.96 11.45 9.16
N ASP A 181 -2.77 11.53 7.86
CA ASP A 181 -3.77 11.33 6.83
C ASP A 181 -3.32 10.22 5.85
N PRO A 182 -4.10 9.87 4.82
CA PRO A 182 -3.70 8.84 3.88
C PRO A 182 -2.39 9.16 3.17
N ALA A 183 -1.51 8.17 3.07
CA ALA A 183 -0.33 8.18 2.22
C ALA A 183 -0.29 6.86 1.44
N CYS A 184 0.25 6.87 0.21
CA CYS A 184 0.45 5.67 -0.59
C CYS A 184 1.93 5.31 -0.59
N ILE A 185 2.21 4.02 -0.47
CA ILE A 185 3.54 3.42 -0.52
C ILE A 185 3.46 2.26 -1.51
N LEU A 186 4.49 2.11 -2.34
CA LEU A 186 4.65 0.96 -3.22
C LEU A 186 5.73 0.02 -2.67
N PRO A 187 5.37 -0.97 -1.81
CA PRO A 187 6.31 -1.97 -1.32
C PRO A 187 7.13 -2.61 -2.44
N VAL A 188 8.42 -2.74 -2.18
CA VAL A 188 9.37 -3.35 -3.12
C VAL A 188 9.15 -4.86 -3.15
N PRO A 189 9.03 -5.49 -4.33
CA PRO A 189 9.06 -6.94 -4.42
C PRO A 189 10.44 -7.47 -4.05
N VAL A 190 10.51 -8.63 -3.41
CA VAL A 190 11.75 -9.27 -2.92
C VAL A 190 12.82 -9.36 -4.02
N GLU A 191 12.40 -9.60 -5.27
CA GLU A 191 13.28 -9.70 -6.43
C GLU A 191 14.01 -8.39 -6.78
N GLN A 192 13.68 -7.28 -6.11
CA GLN A 192 14.23 -5.95 -6.34
C GLN A 192 14.92 -5.36 -5.09
N PHE A 193 15.09 -6.18 -4.06
CA PHE A 193 15.77 -5.83 -2.81
C PHE A 193 17.25 -5.49 -3.02
N ARG A 194 17.80 -4.70 -2.10
CA ARG A 194 19.15 -4.14 -2.15
C ARG A 194 19.86 -4.23 -0.82
N ASN A 195 21.18 -4.11 -0.81
CA ASN A 195 21.98 -4.23 0.41
C ASN A 195 22.26 -2.89 1.10
N ASP A 196 22.15 -1.75 0.41
CA ASP A 196 22.50 -0.44 0.95
C ASP A 196 21.52 0.67 0.52
N PHE A 197 21.26 1.59 1.45
CA PHE A 197 20.31 2.68 1.28
C PHE A 197 20.83 3.97 1.92
N VAL A 198 20.47 5.09 1.30
CA VAL A 198 20.48 6.42 1.93
C VAL A 198 19.07 6.97 1.82
N VAL A 199 18.44 7.23 2.96
CA VAL A 199 17.06 7.74 3.02
C VAL A 199 17.04 9.09 3.73
N LEU A 200 15.97 9.87 3.51
CA LEU A 200 15.80 11.21 4.08
C LEU A 200 14.51 11.30 4.88
N CYS A 201 14.60 11.64 6.16
CA CYS A 201 13.47 11.94 7.00
C CYS A 201 13.25 13.47 7.07
N PRO A 202 12.06 13.98 6.68
CA PRO A 202 11.72 15.39 6.78
C PRO A 202 11.63 15.86 8.25
N ALA A 203 11.88 17.15 8.47
CA ALA A 203 11.94 17.74 9.81
C ALA A 203 10.60 18.23 10.37
N GLU A 204 9.58 18.39 9.52
CA GLU A 204 8.32 19.05 9.87
C GLU A 204 7.19 18.06 10.19
N TYR A 205 7.54 16.80 10.53
CA TYR A 205 6.59 15.78 10.96
C TYR A 205 6.83 15.42 12.42
N ALA A 206 5.74 15.21 13.17
CA ALA A 206 5.79 14.83 14.58
C ALA A 206 6.53 13.50 14.80
N ASP A 207 6.28 12.52 13.95
CA ASP A 207 6.92 11.22 14.00
C ASP A 207 7.39 10.77 12.61
N ASN A 208 8.60 10.22 12.55
CA ASN A 208 9.18 9.57 11.37
C ASN A 208 9.56 8.14 11.73
N PHE A 209 9.38 7.23 10.80
CA PHE A 209 9.64 5.80 10.98
C PHE A 209 10.23 5.19 9.72
N MET A 210 10.87 4.06 9.93
CA MET A 210 11.33 3.18 8.87
C MET A 210 10.99 1.75 9.21
N ASN A 211 10.63 0.99 8.19
CA ASN A 211 10.64 -0.47 8.24
C ASN A 211 11.74 -0.97 7.30
N VAL A 212 12.60 -1.84 7.81
CA VAL A 212 13.58 -2.60 7.01
C VAL A 212 13.19 -4.06 7.06
N VAL A 213 12.93 -4.65 5.90
CA VAL A 213 12.59 -6.07 5.76
C VAL A 213 13.72 -6.81 5.07
N PHE A 214 14.12 -7.95 5.61
CA PHE A 214 15.32 -8.67 5.18
C PHE A 214 15.22 -10.16 5.55
N PRO A 215 15.98 -11.05 4.87
CA PRO A 215 16.03 -12.47 5.22
C PRO A 215 16.39 -12.70 6.69
N THR A 216 15.67 -13.60 7.36
CA THR A 216 15.92 -13.95 8.75
C THR A 216 17.33 -14.48 8.93
N GLY A 217 18.08 -13.88 9.86
CA GLY A 217 19.49 -14.23 10.12
C GLY A 217 20.51 -13.30 9.46
N ALA A 218 20.08 -12.39 8.58
CA ALA A 218 20.94 -11.30 8.12
C ALA A 218 21.25 -10.30 9.25
N ALA A 219 22.42 -9.67 9.18
CA ALA A 219 22.77 -8.55 10.04
C ALA A 219 22.31 -7.23 9.40
N LEU A 220 21.94 -6.27 10.26
CA LEU A 220 21.46 -4.96 9.87
C LEU A 220 22.28 -3.88 10.59
N GLU A 221 22.71 -2.86 9.86
CA GLU A 221 23.36 -1.65 10.36
C GLU A 221 22.50 -0.44 9.99
N VAL A 222 22.25 0.44 10.96
CA VAL A 222 21.63 1.75 10.74
C VAL A 222 22.56 2.83 11.31
N ASP A 223 22.89 3.83 10.50
CA ASP A 223 23.80 4.94 10.85
C ASP A 223 25.15 4.50 11.43
N GLY A 224 25.68 3.38 10.92
CA GLY A 224 26.95 2.81 11.37
C GLY A 224 26.87 2.01 12.68
N ALA A 225 25.67 1.78 13.22
CA ALA A 225 25.44 0.95 14.40
C ALA A 225 24.75 -0.36 14.02
N ASP A 226 25.31 -1.49 14.48
CA ASP A 226 24.70 -2.81 14.36
C ASP A 226 23.41 -2.89 15.18
N ILE A 227 22.35 -3.41 14.57
CA ILE A 227 21.07 -3.63 15.24
C ILE A 227 21.04 -5.03 15.87
N PRO A 228 20.74 -5.14 17.18
CA PRO A 228 20.62 -6.44 17.84
C PRO A 228 19.51 -7.31 17.24
N ALA A 229 19.79 -8.59 17.03
CA ALA A 229 18.79 -9.54 16.50
C ALA A 229 17.52 -9.69 17.36
N GLY A 230 17.57 -9.28 18.63
CA GLY A 230 16.42 -9.26 19.54
C GLY A 230 15.37 -8.19 19.20
N ASP A 231 15.72 -7.21 18.36
CA ASP A 231 14.84 -6.12 17.95
C ASP A 231 14.08 -6.44 16.65
N PHE A 232 14.29 -7.64 16.10
CA PHE A 232 13.67 -8.07 14.84
C PHE A 232 12.39 -8.86 15.10
N GLU A 233 11.36 -8.59 14.32
CA GLU A 233 10.09 -9.32 14.33
C GLU A 233 10.02 -10.25 13.11
N LEU A 234 9.67 -11.53 13.31
CA LEU A 234 9.45 -12.46 12.19
C LEU A 234 8.19 -12.09 11.41
N VAL A 235 8.24 -12.23 10.10
CA VAL A 235 7.10 -12.04 9.21
C VAL A 235 6.69 -13.38 8.60
N GLY A 236 5.38 -13.66 8.58
CA GLY A 236 4.85 -14.75 7.77
C GLY A 236 5.40 -16.13 8.10
N SER A 237 6.03 -16.74 7.11
CA SER A 237 6.71 -18.03 7.18
C SER A 237 7.89 -18.05 8.16
N GLY A 238 8.41 -16.88 8.53
CA GLY A 238 9.64 -16.71 9.29
C GLY A 238 10.90 -16.68 8.43
N GLU A 239 10.80 -16.75 7.10
CA GLU A 239 11.94 -16.57 6.19
C GLU A 239 12.44 -15.12 6.15
N TYR A 240 11.57 -14.16 6.49
CA TYR A 240 11.90 -12.75 6.59
C TYR A 240 11.65 -12.21 7.99
N SER A 241 12.48 -11.25 8.37
CA SER A 241 12.31 -10.42 9.55
C SER A 241 12.07 -8.97 9.13
N VAL A 242 11.41 -8.22 10.00
CA VAL A 242 11.30 -6.76 9.90
C VAL A 242 11.91 -6.11 11.15
N TYR A 243 12.68 -5.06 10.92
CA TYR A 243 13.10 -4.09 11.94
C TYR A 243 12.32 -2.80 11.72
N ARG A 244 11.71 -2.27 12.77
CA ARG A 244 10.96 -1.00 12.73
C ARG A 244 11.59 -0.02 13.70
N GLN A 245 11.85 1.20 13.24
CA GLN A 245 12.55 2.20 14.03
C GLN A 245 11.91 3.58 13.84
N ARG A 246 11.76 4.32 14.94
CA ARG A 246 11.51 5.77 14.89
C ARG A 246 12.80 6.50 14.52
N LEU A 247 12.74 7.39 13.54
CA LEU A 247 13.86 8.16 13.03
C LEU A 247 13.78 9.62 13.46
N GLU A 248 14.95 10.24 13.63
CA GLU A 248 15.06 11.69 13.76
C GLU A 248 15.06 12.33 12.37
N PRO A 249 14.77 13.63 12.24
CA PRO A 249 14.95 14.32 10.98
C PRO A 249 16.40 14.27 10.47
N GLY A 250 16.57 14.01 9.18
CA GLY A 250 17.90 13.97 8.55
C GLY A 250 18.10 12.80 7.60
N ALA A 251 19.33 12.65 7.15
CA ALA A 251 19.72 11.53 6.30
C ALA A 251 20.14 10.34 7.15
N HIS A 252 19.65 9.15 6.80
CA HIS A 252 19.99 7.89 7.44
C HIS A 252 20.62 6.93 6.44
N THR A 253 21.59 6.14 6.90
CA THR A 253 22.21 5.08 6.10
C THR A 253 21.79 3.72 6.65
N ILE A 254 21.42 2.81 5.76
CA ILE A 254 21.03 1.44 6.11
C ILE A 254 21.87 0.47 5.30
N ARG A 255 22.39 -0.56 5.96
CA ARG A 255 23.07 -1.68 5.30
C ARG A 255 22.59 -3.02 5.84
N SER A 256 22.37 -3.98 4.95
CA SER A 256 22.10 -5.36 5.31
C SER A 256 23.06 -6.32 4.62
N THR A 257 23.44 -7.39 5.33
CA THR A 257 24.32 -8.42 4.78
C THR A 257 23.67 -9.25 3.68
N GLU A 258 22.33 -9.26 3.63
CA GLU A 258 21.53 -9.86 2.57
C GLU A 258 20.63 -8.79 1.94
N PRO A 259 20.11 -8.97 0.71
CA PRO A 259 19.20 -8.01 0.09
C PRO A 259 17.97 -7.74 0.97
N ALA A 260 17.65 -6.46 1.16
CA ALA A 260 16.56 -5.95 1.99
C ALA A 260 15.63 -5.01 1.21
N GLY A 261 14.45 -4.75 1.76
CA GLY A 261 13.54 -3.69 1.36
C GLY A 261 13.43 -2.64 2.45
N VAL A 262 13.35 -1.36 2.07
CA VAL A 262 13.18 -0.24 3.02
C VAL A 262 11.97 0.58 2.62
N ILE A 263 11.08 0.85 3.57
CA ILE A 263 10.07 1.91 3.45
C ILE A 263 10.29 2.92 4.57
N VAL A 264 10.07 4.19 4.25
CA VAL A 264 10.16 5.32 5.19
C VAL A 264 8.86 6.07 5.14
N TYR A 265 8.33 6.43 6.30
CA TYR A 265 7.03 7.06 6.43
C TYR A 265 6.98 7.88 7.71
N GLY A 266 6.00 8.78 7.78
CA GLY A 266 5.80 9.60 8.95
C GLY A 266 4.52 10.37 8.86
N TRP A 267 4.19 11.05 9.96
CA TRP A 267 2.92 11.74 10.10
C TRP A 267 2.98 12.85 11.14
N ASP A 268 2.10 13.82 10.94
CA ASP A 268 1.70 14.85 11.89
C ASP A 268 0.17 15.00 11.82
N GLN A 269 -0.40 15.98 12.52
CA GLN A 269 -1.82 16.23 12.53
C GLN A 269 -2.32 16.58 11.12
N TYR A 270 -3.18 15.72 10.56
CA TYR A 270 -3.73 15.85 9.20
C TYR A 270 -2.69 15.93 8.08
N VAL A 271 -1.54 15.26 8.22
CA VAL A 271 -0.55 15.13 7.15
C VAL A 271 0.35 13.92 7.36
N SER A 272 0.69 13.23 6.28
CA SER A 272 1.54 12.05 6.26
C SER A 272 2.49 12.08 5.08
N TYR A 273 3.46 11.17 5.08
CA TYR A 273 4.21 10.79 3.90
C TYR A 273 4.58 9.31 3.98
N GLY A 274 4.88 8.73 2.83
CA GLY A 274 5.41 7.38 2.72
C GLY A 274 6.14 7.20 1.41
N TYR A 275 7.26 6.50 1.42
CA TYR A 275 7.99 6.17 0.20
C TYR A 275 8.89 4.94 0.38
N THR A 276 9.29 4.40 -0.76
CA THR A 276 10.25 3.30 -0.86
C THR A 276 11.68 3.83 -0.86
N GLY A 277 12.52 3.34 0.05
CA GLY A 277 13.91 3.81 0.23
C GLY A 277 14.86 3.51 -0.95
N GLY A 278 14.51 2.54 -1.80
CA GLY A 278 15.25 2.21 -3.01
C GLY A 278 14.98 0.78 -3.51
N MET A 279 15.29 0.52 -4.78
CA MET A 279 15.19 -0.82 -5.40
C MET A 279 16.15 -0.92 -6.61
N ASP A 280 16.47 -2.14 -7.07
CA ASP A 280 17.50 -2.34 -8.12
C ASP A 280 16.99 -2.12 -9.56
N LEU A 281 15.67 -2.00 -9.75
CA LEU A 281 15.01 -1.76 -11.04
C LEU A 281 15.42 -2.76 -12.15
N GLU A 282 15.82 -3.98 -11.76
CA GLU A 282 16.23 -5.03 -12.70
C GLU A 282 15.05 -5.48 -13.56
N GLU A 283 15.31 -5.74 -14.85
CA GLU A 283 14.29 -6.31 -15.73
C GLU A 283 14.09 -7.80 -15.43
N ILE A 284 13.23 -8.09 -14.45
CA ILE A 284 12.91 -9.45 -14.02
C ILE A 284 11.76 -10.08 -14.83
N ARG A 285 11.18 -9.33 -15.78
CA ARG A 285 10.15 -9.82 -16.71
C ARG A 285 10.48 -9.45 -18.15
N LYS A 286 10.40 -10.44 -19.05
CA LYS A 286 10.43 -10.19 -20.49
C LYS A 286 9.06 -9.71 -20.95
N GLU A 287 8.92 -8.44 -21.26
CA GLU A 287 7.74 -7.97 -21.98
C GLU A 287 7.75 -8.49 -23.42
N THR A 288 6.59 -8.89 -23.94
CA THR A 288 6.43 -9.02 -25.39
C THR A 288 6.64 -7.62 -25.98
N PRO A 289 7.62 -7.45 -26.90
CA PRO A 289 7.87 -6.15 -27.51
C PRO A 289 6.59 -5.59 -28.10
N PHE A 290 6.40 -4.27 -28.00
CA PHE A 290 5.37 -3.60 -28.77
C PHE A 290 5.65 -3.84 -30.26
N THR A 291 4.81 -4.63 -30.91
CA THR A 291 4.73 -4.65 -32.37
C THR A 291 3.75 -3.54 -32.73
N PRO A 292 4.21 -2.44 -33.34
CA PRO A 292 3.28 -1.44 -33.85
C PRO A 292 2.30 -2.15 -34.78
N VAL A 293 1.00 -2.01 -34.51
CA VAL A 293 0.01 -2.38 -35.52
C VAL A 293 0.31 -1.45 -36.69
N ALA A 294 0.75 -2.00 -37.82
CA ALA A 294 0.89 -1.21 -39.03
C ALA A 294 -0.47 -0.58 -39.30
N ASN A 295 -0.55 0.75 -39.25
CA ASN A 295 -1.78 1.46 -39.57
C ASN A 295 -2.26 0.99 -40.96
N PRO A 296 -3.55 0.65 -41.14
CA PRO A 296 -4.11 0.42 -42.46
C PRO A 296 -4.07 1.69 -43.33
#